data_AF-A0A918HGW9-F1
#
_entry.id   AF-A0A918HGW9-F1
#
_cell.length_a   1.000
_cell.length_b   1.000
_cell.length_c   1.000
_cell.angle_alpha   90.00
_cell.angle_beta   90.00
_cell.angle_gamma   90.00
#
_symmetry.space_group_name_H-M   'P 1'
#
loop_
_entity.id
_entity.type
_entity.pdbx_description
1 polymer ?
#
loop_
_entity_poly.entity_id
_entity_poly.type
_entity_poly.pdbx_seq_one_letter_code
_entity_poly.pdbx_strand_id
1 'polypeptide(L)'
;MSEQFEPDEHAEAAERLRRAGYSDADLQREIIELEEKSATAARIFDLRRIIGGLFVLYGVILTITGLTNSDAEIDKAQGININLWTGLGMLALGIFFLAWLWLRPAAHPTPTLPPEAVEGEGPRGG
;
A
#
# COMPACT_ATOMS: atom_id res chain seq x y z
N MET A 1 41.43 -8.68 -1.00
CA MET A 1 41.40 -10.10 -0.61
C MET A 1 40.13 -10.24 0.19
N SER A 2 39.10 -10.77 -0.46
CA SER A 2 37.68 -10.51 -0.22
C SER A 2 37.15 -11.26 0.99
N GLU A 3 36.69 -10.50 1.99
CA GLU A 3 36.28 -10.96 3.32
C GLU A 3 35.30 -12.12 3.24
N GLN A 4 35.83 -13.29 3.57
CA GLN A 4 35.13 -14.44 4.07
C GLN A 4 34.43 -14.00 5.36
N PHE A 5 33.26 -13.37 5.23
CA PHE A 5 32.42 -12.98 6.36
C PHE A 5 32.10 -14.24 7.18
N GLU A 6 32.64 -14.26 8.40
CA GLU A 6 32.69 -15.44 9.25
C GLU A 6 31.30 -15.77 9.83
N PRO A 7 30.85 -17.05 9.83
CA PRO A 7 29.54 -17.44 10.33
C PRO A 7 29.35 -17.18 11.85
N ASP A 8 30.43 -17.03 12.60
CA ASP A 8 30.48 -16.83 14.04
C ASP A 8 30.23 -15.38 14.48
N GLU A 9 30.49 -14.36 13.66
CA GLU A 9 30.14 -12.98 14.03
C GLU A 9 28.62 -12.75 14.06
N HIS A 10 27.87 -13.35 13.12
CA HIS A 10 26.41 -13.32 13.16
C HIS A 10 25.86 -14.09 14.37
N ALA A 11 26.53 -15.18 14.77
CA ALA A 11 26.17 -15.95 15.95
C ALA A 11 26.48 -15.19 17.25
N GLU A 12 27.66 -14.55 17.35
CA GLU A 12 28.03 -13.69 18.49
C GLU A 12 27.12 -12.46 18.59
N ALA A 13 26.78 -11.81 17.48
CA ALA A 13 25.88 -10.67 17.46
C ALA A 13 24.46 -11.08 17.89
N ALA A 14 23.95 -12.21 17.40
CA ALA A 14 22.68 -12.79 17.85
C ALA A 14 22.72 -13.15 19.34
N GLU A 15 23.82 -13.70 19.84
CA GLU A 15 24.02 -14.06 21.25
C GLU A 15 24.17 -12.83 22.16
N ARG A 16 24.78 -11.74 21.67
CA ARG A 16 24.86 -10.43 22.34
C ARG A 16 23.49 -9.76 22.45
N LEU A 17 22.66 -9.84 21.41
CA LEU A 17 21.27 -9.37 21.43
C LEU A 17 20.41 -10.20 22.40
N ARG A 18 20.60 -11.54 22.39
CA ARG A 18 20.03 -12.45 23.39
C ARG A 18 20.44 -12.09 24.82
N ARG A 19 21.72 -11.78 25.06
CA ARG A 19 22.27 -11.36 26.37
C ARG A 19 21.77 -9.98 26.80
N ALA A 20 21.49 -9.09 25.85
CA ALA A 20 20.93 -7.76 26.08
C ALA A 20 19.42 -7.79 26.44
N GLY A 21 18.81 -8.98 26.54
CA GLY A 21 17.42 -9.15 26.97
C GLY A 21 16.40 -9.20 25.83
N TYR A 22 16.84 -9.11 24.57
CA TYR A 22 15.98 -9.39 23.41
C TYR A 22 15.89 -10.90 23.20
N SER A 23 14.78 -11.50 23.62
CA SER A 23 14.51 -12.92 23.40
C SER A 23 14.05 -13.16 21.96
N ASP A 24 14.31 -14.35 21.40
CA ASP A 24 13.80 -14.74 20.07
C ASP A 24 12.28 -14.58 19.96
N ALA A 25 11.56 -14.74 21.07
CA ALA A 25 10.12 -14.56 21.13
C ALA A 25 9.67 -13.10 20.93
N ASP A 26 10.50 -12.14 21.35
CA ASP A 26 10.19 -10.71 21.22
C ASP A 26 10.48 -10.23 19.80
N LEU A 27 11.54 -10.76 19.19
CA LEU A 27 11.83 -10.58 17.76
C LEU A 27 10.71 -11.16 16.88
N GLN A 28 10.22 -12.36 17.19
CA GLN A 28 9.11 -12.96 16.46
C GLN A 28 7.82 -12.16 16.60
N ARG A 29 7.53 -11.63 17.79
CA ARG A 29 6.37 -10.76 18.01
C ARG A 29 6.47 -9.46 17.22
N GLU A 30 7.63 -8.81 17.24
CA GLU A 30 7.86 -7.59 16.48
C GLU A 30 7.74 -7.86 14.96
N ILE A 31 8.27 -8.97 14.46
CA ILE A 31 8.15 -9.36 13.05
C ILE A 31 6.69 -9.58 12.66
N ILE A 32 5.93 -10.37 13.43
CA ILE A 32 4.51 -10.65 13.16
C ILE A 32 3.71 -9.34 13.15
N GLU A 33 3.97 -8.47 14.13
CA GLU A 33 3.27 -7.20 14.25
C GLU A 33 3.63 -6.25 13.09
N LEU A 34 4.88 -6.20 12.65
CA LEU A 34 5.32 -5.40 11.50
C LEU A 34 4.78 -5.95 10.18
N GLU A 35 4.68 -7.26 10.04
CA GLU A 35 4.17 -7.93 8.86
C GLU A 35 2.66 -7.73 8.72
N GLU A 36 1.91 -7.83 9.81
CA GLU A 36 0.45 -7.58 9.84
C GLU A 36 0.12 -6.12 9.47
N LYS A 37 0.87 -5.20 10.06
CA LYS A 37 0.80 -3.76 9.82
C LYS A 37 1.13 -3.39 8.38
N SER A 38 2.22 -3.93 7.85
CA SER A 38 2.68 -3.66 6.48
C SER A 38 1.79 -4.31 5.44
N ALA A 39 1.33 -5.54 5.66
CA ALA A 39 0.38 -6.23 4.78
C ALA A 39 -0.95 -5.46 4.70
N THR A 40 -1.41 -4.91 5.82
CA THR A 40 -2.65 -4.13 5.87
C THR A 40 -2.50 -2.78 5.16
N ALA A 41 -1.41 -2.06 5.40
CA ALA A 41 -1.15 -0.77 4.74
C ALA A 41 -0.92 -0.94 3.22
N ALA A 42 -0.13 -1.94 2.80
CA ALA A 42 0.18 -2.19 1.40
C ALA A 42 -1.07 -2.47 0.57
N ARG A 43 -1.97 -3.32 1.09
CA ARG A 43 -3.18 -3.76 0.38
C ARG A 43 -4.15 -2.62 0.07
N ILE A 44 -4.27 -1.65 0.97
CA ILE A 44 -5.17 -0.49 0.78
C ILE A 44 -4.55 0.51 -0.21
N PHE A 45 -3.23 0.54 -0.37
CA PHE A 45 -2.54 1.43 -1.32
C PHE A 45 -2.33 0.81 -2.71
N ASP A 46 -2.25 -0.52 -2.81
CA ASP A 46 -2.11 -1.23 -4.07
C ASP A 46 -3.39 -1.13 -4.92
N LEU A 47 -4.55 -1.41 -4.33
CA LEU A 47 -5.81 -1.49 -5.08
C LEU A 47 -6.23 -0.15 -5.70
N ARG A 48 -6.21 0.93 -4.93
CA ARG A 48 -6.62 2.26 -5.41
C ARG A 48 -5.74 2.76 -6.56
N ARG A 49 -4.45 2.39 -6.54
CA ARG A 49 -3.47 2.82 -7.54
C ARG A 49 -3.59 2.00 -8.82
N ILE A 50 -3.79 0.69 -8.69
CA ILE A 50 -4.04 -0.22 -9.83
C ILE A 50 -5.35 0.18 -10.53
N ILE A 51 -6.45 0.30 -9.79
CA ILE A 51 -7.77 0.63 -10.35
C ILE A 51 -7.74 2.05 -10.96
N GLY A 52 -7.18 3.04 -10.24
CA GLY A 52 -7.06 4.41 -10.74
C GLY A 52 -6.23 4.49 -12.03
N GLY A 53 -5.09 3.81 -12.10
CA GLY A 53 -4.25 3.75 -13.30
C GLY A 53 -4.98 3.10 -14.49
N LEU A 54 -5.74 2.04 -14.23
CA LEU A 54 -6.53 1.36 -15.25
C LEU A 54 -7.63 2.27 -15.82
N PHE A 55 -8.33 3.02 -14.96
CA PHE A 55 -9.32 4.01 -15.39
C PHE A 55 -8.72 5.15 -16.23
N VAL A 56 -7.54 5.65 -15.85
CA VAL A 56 -6.83 6.66 -16.66
C VAL A 56 -6.48 6.08 -18.03
N LEU A 57 -5.91 4.88 -18.10
CA LEU A 57 -5.51 4.25 -19.35
C LEU A 57 -6.70 4.04 -20.29
N TYR A 58 -7.77 3.39 -19.82
CA TYR A 58 -8.97 3.19 -20.63
C TYR A 58 -9.67 4.51 -20.96
N GLY A 59 -9.73 5.46 -20.01
CA GLY A 59 -10.30 6.79 -20.23
C GLY A 59 -9.59 7.55 -21.34
N VAL A 60 -8.25 7.51 -21.40
CA VAL A 60 -7.48 8.11 -22.50
C VAL A 60 -7.80 7.45 -23.84
N ILE A 61 -7.81 6.11 -23.90
CA ILE A 61 -8.12 5.37 -25.12
C ILE A 61 -9.54 5.70 -25.63
N LEU A 62 -10.53 5.70 -24.74
CA LEU A 62 -11.92 6.04 -25.09
C LEU A 62 -12.07 7.50 -25.47
N THR A 63 -11.35 8.42 -24.82
CA THR A 63 -11.37 9.85 -25.18
C THR A 63 -10.78 10.06 -26.58
N ILE A 64 -9.64 9.44 -26.90
CA ILE A 64 -9.04 9.51 -28.24
C ILE A 64 -10.00 8.90 -29.26
N THR A 65 -10.52 7.69 -29.00
CA THR A 65 -11.48 7.02 -29.88
C THR A 65 -12.75 7.85 -30.09
N GLY A 66 -13.23 8.51 -29.04
CA GLY A 66 -14.36 9.45 -29.10
C GLY A 66 -14.03 10.65 -29.98
N LEU A 67 -12.88 11.29 -29.79
CA LEU A 67 -12.47 12.46 -30.57
C LEU A 67 -12.33 12.11 -32.06
N THR A 68 -11.67 11.00 -32.39
CA THR A 68 -11.44 10.59 -33.79
C THR A 68 -12.74 10.12 -34.47
N ASN A 69 -13.64 9.44 -33.76
CA ASN A 69 -14.94 9.05 -34.33
C ASN A 69 -15.90 10.23 -34.48
N SER A 70 -15.74 11.29 -33.68
CA SER A 70 -16.52 12.51 -33.88
C SER A 70 -16.29 13.07 -35.28
N ASP A 71 -15.06 13.12 -35.78
CA ASP A 71 -14.81 13.64 -37.13
C ASP A 71 -15.35 12.74 -38.26
N ALA A 72 -15.52 11.44 -38.02
CA ALA A 72 -15.96 10.47 -39.02
C ALA A 72 -17.49 10.22 -39.04
N GLU A 73 -18.21 10.48 -37.94
CA GLU A 73 -19.65 10.14 -37.80
C GLU A 73 -20.60 11.31 -37.47
N ILE A 74 -20.11 12.55 -37.35
CA ILE A 74 -20.94 13.74 -37.03
C ILE A 74 -22.08 13.99 -38.04
N ASP A 75 -22.06 13.37 -39.23
CA ASP A 75 -23.10 13.56 -40.24
C ASP A 75 -24.39 12.72 -40.02
N LYS A 76 -24.44 11.77 -39.06
CA LYS A 76 -25.61 10.85 -38.96
C LYS A 76 -26.23 10.59 -37.59
N ALA A 77 -25.61 10.91 -36.46
CA ALA A 77 -26.17 10.54 -35.15
C ALA A 77 -26.05 11.65 -34.09
N GLN A 78 -27.13 12.41 -33.91
CA GLN A 78 -27.55 13.10 -32.67
C GLN A 78 -26.50 13.73 -31.73
N GLY A 79 -25.34 14.18 -32.20
CA GLY A 79 -24.45 15.14 -31.53
C GLY A 79 -23.86 14.75 -30.17
N ILE A 80 -24.16 13.57 -29.62
CA ILE A 80 -23.68 13.12 -28.31
C ILE A 80 -22.81 11.88 -28.51
N ASN A 81 -21.50 12.08 -28.50
CA ASN A 81 -20.52 11.01 -28.62
C ASN A 81 -20.41 10.25 -27.28
N ILE A 82 -21.07 9.10 -27.20
CA ILE A 82 -21.19 8.33 -25.95
C ILE A 82 -19.83 7.81 -25.47
N ASN A 83 -18.94 7.46 -26.42
CA ASN A 83 -17.57 7.02 -26.14
C ASN A 83 -16.72 8.18 -25.59
N LEU A 84 -16.93 9.41 -26.07
CA LEU A 84 -16.23 10.58 -25.56
C LEU A 84 -16.66 10.92 -24.12
N TRP A 85 -17.96 10.94 -23.84
CA TRP A 85 -18.49 11.20 -22.50
C TRP A 85 -18.13 10.12 -21.49
N THR A 86 -18.18 8.84 -21.88
CA THR A 86 -17.71 7.74 -21.02
C THR A 86 -16.21 7.78 -20.82
N GLY A 87 -15.42 8.06 -21.87
CA GLY A 87 -13.98 8.26 -21.76
C GLY A 87 -13.59 9.39 -20.82
N LEU A 88 -14.25 10.55 -20.96
CA LEU A 88 -14.01 11.71 -20.11
C LEU A 88 -14.44 11.46 -18.65
N GLY A 89 -15.58 10.78 -18.45
CA GLY A 89 -16.04 10.37 -17.13
C GLY A 89 -15.06 9.41 -16.44
N MET A 90 -14.58 8.39 -17.16
CA MET A 90 -13.57 7.45 -16.66
C MET A 90 -12.23 8.14 -16.38
N LEU A 91 -11.83 9.08 -17.23
CA LEU A 91 -10.60 9.84 -17.07
C LEU A 91 -10.65 10.74 -15.83
N ALA A 92 -11.75 11.46 -15.61
CA ALA A 92 -11.96 12.28 -14.43
C ALA A 92 -11.94 11.43 -13.15
N LEU A 93 -12.59 10.27 -13.15
CA LEU A 93 -12.55 9.30 -12.06
C LEU A 93 -11.15 8.77 -11.79
N GLY A 94 -10.41 8.39 -12.84
CA GLY A 94 -9.02 7.94 -12.73
C GLY A 94 -8.12 9.00 -12.11
N ILE A 95 -8.18 10.24 -12.61
CA ILE A 95 -7.42 11.37 -12.06
C ILE A 95 -7.82 11.65 -10.61
N PHE A 96 -9.11 11.56 -10.27
CA PHE A 96 -9.57 11.70 -8.89
C PHE A 96 -8.92 10.65 -7.97
N PHE A 97 -8.86 9.39 -8.38
CA PHE A 97 -8.20 8.34 -7.60
C PHE A 97 -6.68 8.58 -7.46
N LEU A 98 -6.02 9.11 -8.49
CA LEU A 98 -4.61 9.49 -8.42
C LEU A 98 -4.38 10.69 -7.49
N ALA A 99 -5.23 11.71 -7.57
CA ALA A 99 -5.16 12.88 -6.67
C ALA A 99 -5.45 12.49 -5.22
N TRP A 100 -6.36 11.55 -4.99
CA TRP A 100 -6.67 11.01 -3.67
C TRP A 100 -5.50 10.24 -3.05
N LEU A 101 -4.70 9.54 -3.86
CA LEU A 101 -3.46 8.91 -3.41
C LEU A 101 -2.47 9.94 -2.85
N TRP A 102 -2.39 11.10 -3.50
CA TRP A 102 -1.57 12.22 -3.04
C TRP A 102 -2.12 12.84 -1.74
N LEU A 103 -3.44 12.91 -1.59
CA LEU A 103 -4.09 13.56 -0.45
C LEU A 103 -4.20 12.66 0.80
N ARG A 104 -4.26 11.33 0.63
CA ARG A 104 -4.21 10.36 1.73
C ARG A 104 -3.03 9.40 1.55
N PRO A 105 -1.80 9.81 1.93
CA PRO A 105 -0.66 8.91 2.05
C PRO A 105 -0.95 7.79 3.07
N ALA A 106 -0.33 6.62 2.90
CA ALA A 106 -0.52 5.50 3.83
C ALA A 106 0.02 5.88 5.18
N ALA A 107 -0.86 5.98 6.18
CA ALA A 107 -0.42 6.15 7.54
C ALA A 107 0.47 4.96 7.91
N HIS A 108 1.64 5.29 8.44
CA HIS A 108 2.55 4.30 9.00
C HIS A 108 1.81 3.54 10.10
N PRO A 109 1.76 2.22 10.02
CA PRO A 109 0.98 1.45 10.97
C PRO A 109 1.60 1.55 12.38
N THR A 110 0.79 1.98 13.35
CA THR A 110 1.20 2.20 14.74
C THR A 110 1.03 0.89 15.54
N PRO A 111 2.01 0.48 16.36
CA PRO A 111 1.91 -0.68 17.24
C PRO A 111 0.71 -0.73 18.17
N THR A 112 0.02 -1.88 18.17
CA THR A 112 -1.06 -2.22 19.11
C THR A 112 -0.47 -3.13 20.17
N LEU A 113 -0.28 -2.59 21.39
CA LEU A 113 0.25 -3.37 22.50
C LEU A 113 -0.73 -4.49 22.91
N PRO A 114 -0.23 -5.73 23.14
CA PRO A 114 -1.07 -6.86 23.52
C PRO A 114 -1.79 -6.64 24.88
N PRO A 115 -3.00 -7.21 25.06
CA PRO A 115 -3.83 -7.01 26.25
C PRO A 115 -3.22 -7.56 27.56
N GLU A 116 -2.20 -8.42 27.48
CA GLU A 116 -1.52 -8.98 28.67
C GLU A 116 -0.71 -7.94 29.46
N ALA A 117 -0.38 -6.78 28.88
CA ALA A 117 0.38 -5.73 29.56
C ALA A 117 -0.44 -4.94 30.60
N VAL A 118 -1.76 -5.15 30.69
CA VAL A 118 -2.65 -4.40 31.59
C VAL A 118 -2.94 -5.16 32.90
N GLU A 119 -2.67 -6.46 32.99
CA GLU A 119 -3.14 -7.31 34.10
C GLU A 119 -2.07 -7.69 35.15
N GLY A 120 -0.83 -7.23 35.02
CA GLY A 120 0.31 -7.69 35.85
C GLY A 120 0.65 -6.89 37.11
N GLU A 121 0.06 -5.71 37.35
CA GLU A 121 0.42 -4.86 38.50
C GLU A 121 -0.54 -5.03 39.69
N GLY A 122 -0.30 -6.05 40.51
CA GLY A 122 -0.85 -6.17 41.85
C GLY A 122 0.29 -6.23 42.88
N PRO A 123 0.43 -5.26 43.81
CA PRO A 123 1.59 -5.18 44.68
C PRO A 123 1.49 -6.22 45.79
N ARG A 124 2.44 -7.16 45.86
CA ARG A 124 2.64 -8.01 47.05
C ARG A 124 4.12 -8.10 47.42
N GLY A 125 4.54 -7.13 48.23
CA GLY A 125 5.60 -7.32 49.22
C GLY A 125 4.96 -7.46 50.62
N GLY A 126 5.56 -8.30 51.47
CA GLY A 126 5.20 -8.47 52.88
C GLY A 126 5.02 -9.92 53.28
#